data_AF-A0A957TL50-F1
#
_entry.id   AF-A0A957TL50-F1
#
_cell.length_a   1.000
_cell.length_b   1.000
_cell.length_c   1.000
_cell.angle_alpha   90.00
_cell.angle_beta   90.00
_cell.angle_gamma   90.00
#
_symmetry.space_group_name_H-M   'P 1'
#
loop_
_entity.id
_entity.type
_entity.pdbx_description
1 polymer ?
#
loop_
_entity_poly.entity_id
_entity_poly.type
_entity_poly.pdbx_seq_one_letter_code
_entity_poly.pdbx_strand_id
1 'polypeptide(L)'
;MENFVGRAVECSLTLYLEACTPRTAPPTVDKQWIPLREAAVGAPYSQEYLSLLARTGRIDAVKRGRNWYTSKRELEEYRRSVET
;
A
#
# COMPACT_ATOMS: atom_id res chain seq x y z
N MET A 1 -16.99 -44.51 15.65
CA MET A 1 -15.84 -44.80 14.76
C MET A 1 -16.15 -44.11 13.44
N GLU A 2 -16.05 -42.78 13.41
CA GLU A 2 -16.85 -41.94 12.51
C GLU A 2 -15.97 -41.08 11.60
N ASN A 3 -16.33 -41.08 10.31
CA ASN A 3 -16.02 -40.07 9.29
C ASN A 3 -14.57 -39.91 8.76
N PHE A 4 -13.92 -41.01 8.36
CA PHE A 4 -12.71 -40.93 7.51
C PHE A 4 -13.04 -40.49 6.08
N VAL A 5 -14.18 -40.94 5.53
CA VAL A 5 -14.62 -40.62 4.16
C VAL A 5 -15.01 -39.15 4.00
N GLY A 6 -15.61 -38.53 5.03
CA GLY A 6 -15.94 -37.10 5.00
C GLY A 6 -14.70 -36.23 4.81
N ARG A 7 -13.63 -36.53 5.53
CA ARG A 7 -12.37 -35.76 5.49
C ARG A 7 -11.69 -35.79 4.11
N ALA A 8 -11.81 -36.90 3.39
CA ALA A 8 -11.22 -37.05 2.06
C ALA A 8 -11.90 -36.15 1.02
N VAL A 9 -13.24 -36.02 1.09
CA VAL A 9 -14.01 -35.14 0.20
C VAL A 9 -13.72 -33.67 0.50
N GLU A 10 -13.58 -33.31 1.79
CA GLU A 10 -13.26 -31.94 2.19
C GLU A 10 -11.87 -31.48 1.72
N CYS A 11 -10.85 -32.35 1.78
CA CYS A 11 -9.54 -32.03 1.22
C CYS A 11 -9.57 -31.84 -0.30
N SER A 12 -10.30 -32.70 -1.03
CA SER A 12 -10.40 -32.56 -2.48
C SER A 12 -11.15 -31.30 -2.88
N LEU A 13 -12.21 -30.94 -2.14
CA LEU A 13 -12.97 -29.71 -2.38
C LEU A 13 -12.13 -28.47 -2.04
N THR A 14 -11.34 -28.52 -0.96
CA THR A 14 -10.39 -27.45 -0.58
C THR A 14 -9.36 -27.23 -1.68
N LEU A 15 -8.75 -28.31 -2.18
CA LEU A 15 -7.77 -28.25 -3.26
C LEU A 15 -8.37 -27.69 -4.57
N TYR A 16 -9.62 -28.03 -4.87
CA TYR A 16 -10.33 -27.52 -6.05
C TYR A 16 -10.68 -26.03 -5.92
N LEU A 17 -11.14 -25.60 -4.74
CA LEU A 17 -11.38 -24.18 -4.45
C LEU A 17 -10.08 -23.38 -4.50
N GLU A 18 -8.97 -23.90 -3.96
CA GLU A 18 -7.66 -23.27 -4.06
C GLU A 18 -7.16 -23.14 -5.51
N ALA A 19 -7.41 -24.14 -6.36
CA ALA A 19 -7.00 -24.13 -7.76
C ALA A 19 -7.86 -23.20 -8.63
N CYS A 20 -9.15 -23.04 -8.29
CA CYS A 20 -10.10 -22.22 -9.05
C CYS A 20 -10.18 -20.77 -8.55
N THR A 21 -9.69 -20.47 -7.34
CA THR A 21 -9.47 -19.09 -6.93
C THR A 21 -8.11 -18.65 -7.45
N PRO A 22 -8.01 -17.73 -8.44
CA PRO A 22 -6.81 -16.92 -8.48
C PRO A 22 -6.74 -16.25 -7.10
N ARG A 23 -5.62 -16.41 -6.39
CA ARG A 23 -5.30 -15.61 -5.21
C ARG A 23 -5.10 -14.17 -5.68
N THR A 24 -6.21 -13.55 -6.04
CA THR A 24 -6.32 -12.15 -6.40
C THR A 24 -7.44 -11.63 -5.52
N ALA A 25 -7.17 -11.63 -4.21
CA ALA A 25 -7.52 -10.42 -3.47
C ALA A 25 -7.00 -9.27 -4.35
N PRO A 26 -7.85 -8.34 -4.82
CA PRO A 26 -7.39 -7.24 -5.65
C PRO A 26 -6.18 -6.65 -4.93
N PRO A 27 -5.02 -6.46 -5.61
CA PRO A 27 -3.88 -5.86 -4.96
C PRO A 27 -4.39 -4.60 -4.30
N THR A 28 -4.28 -4.62 -2.98
CA THR A 28 -4.62 -3.59 -2.03
C THR A 28 -4.49 -2.22 -2.67
N VAL A 29 -5.60 -1.47 -2.73
CA VAL A 29 -5.70 -0.02 -2.98
C VAL A 29 -4.41 0.50 -3.57
N ASP A 30 -4.30 0.59 -4.90
CA ASP A 30 -3.19 1.24 -5.61
C ASP A 30 -2.88 2.57 -4.91
N LYS A 31 -2.01 2.53 -3.90
CA LYS A 31 -1.57 3.70 -3.14
C LYS A 31 -0.66 4.35 -4.16
N GLN A 32 -1.25 5.24 -4.95
CA GLN A 32 -0.59 5.78 -6.13
C GLN A 32 0.61 6.57 -5.65
N TRP A 33 1.78 5.93 -5.74
CA TRP A 33 3.05 6.48 -5.34
C TRP A 33 3.47 7.48 -6.41
N ILE A 34 3.33 8.76 -6.10
CA ILE A 34 3.73 9.83 -6.98
C ILE A 34 5.13 10.32 -6.59
N PRO A 35 5.99 10.69 -7.56
CA PRO A 35 7.29 11.25 -7.25
C PRO A 35 7.13 12.58 -6.51
N LEU A 36 8.07 12.90 -5.61
CA LEU A 36 8.01 14.15 -4.83
C LEU A 36 7.83 15.42 -5.67
N ARG A 37 8.36 15.43 -6.90
CA ARG A 37 8.19 16.55 -7.83
C ARG A 37 6.72 16.82 -8.12
N GLU A 38 5.91 15.78 -8.32
CA GLU A 38 4.49 15.91 -8.63
C GLU A 38 3.69 16.17 -7.37
N ALA A 39 4.11 15.57 -6.27
CA ALA A 39 3.52 15.80 -4.97
C ALA A 39 3.65 17.27 -4.54
N ALA A 40 4.78 17.91 -4.86
CA ALA A 40 5.04 19.33 -4.60
C ALA A 40 4.17 20.28 -5.44
N VAL A 41 3.71 19.88 -6.63
CA VAL A 41 2.83 20.75 -7.46
C VAL A 41 1.46 20.93 -6.80
N GLY A 42 0.96 19.90 -6.12
CA GLY A 42 -0.33 19.95 -5.42
C GLY A 42 -0.26 20.42 -3.97
N ALA A 43 0.93 20.70 -3.46
CA ALA A 43 1.16 21.11 -2.08
C ALA A 43 1.80 22.51 -2.03
N PRO A 44 1.59 23.29 -0.96
CA PRO A 44 2.28 24.57 -0.78
C PRO A 44 3.76 24.43 -0.41
N TYR A 45 4.32 23.22 -0.53
CA TYR A 45 5.66 22.87 -0.07
C TYR A 45 6.57 22.54 -1.27
N SER A 46 7.82 23.01 -1.21
CA SER A 46 8.82 22.68 -2.23
C SER A 46 9.23 21.20 -2.19
N GLN A 47 9.65 20.65 -3.33
CA GLN A 47 10.17 19.28 -3.45
C GLN A 47 11.30 18.97 -2.45
N GLU A 48 12.19 19.94 -2.22
CA GLU A 48 13.30 19.83 -1.25
C GLU A 48 12.77 19.63 0.17
N TYR A 49 11.74 20.39 0.56
CA TYR A 49 11.11 20.28 1.88
C TYR A 49 10.43 18.92 2.06
N LEU A 50 9.73 18.43 1.03
CA LEU A 50 9.16 17.08 1.07
C LEU A 50 10.24 15.99 1.14
N SER A 51 11.39 16.20 0.51
CA SER A 51 12.53 15.28 0.59
C SER A 51 13.12 15.25 2.00
N LEU A 52 13.17 16.39 2.69
CA LEU A 52 13.55 16.47 4.10
C LEU A 52 12.55 15.74 5.00
N LEU A 53 11.24 15.93 4.79
CA LEU A 53 10.19 15.23 5.54
C LEU A 53 10.25 13.71 5.35
N ALA A 54 10.48 13.25 4.11
CA ALA A 54 10.65 11.84 3.79
C ALA A 54 11.87 11.22 4.52
N ARG A 55 12.98 11.95 4.61
CA ARG A 55 14.19 11.49 5.30
C ARG A 55 14.06 11.50 6.83
N THR A 56 13.26 12.43 7.36
CA THR A 56 12.99 12.52 8.80
C THR A 56 11.88 11.57 9.26
N GLY A 57 11.18 10.91 8.33
CA GLY A 57 10.09 9.98 8.64
C GLY A 57 8.79 10.65 9.09
N ARG A 58 8.61 11.94 8.79
CA ARG A 58 7.38 12.67 9.13
C ARG A 58 6.20 12.38 8.20
N ILE A 59 6.51 11.90 7.00
CA ILE A 59 5.53 11.46 6.00
C ILE A 59 5.94 10.08 5.50
N ASP A 60 4.96 9.24 5.15
CA ASP A 60 5.22 7.97 4.47
C ASP A 60 5.76 8.27 3.07
N ALA A 61 7.00 7.86 2.85
CA ALA A 61 7.69 8.03 1.59
C ALA A 61 8.58 6.83 1.30
N VAL A 62 8.53 6.35 0.07
CA VAL A 62 9.30 5.20 -0.40
C VAL A 62 10.41 5.68 -1.32
N LYS A 63 11.64 5.31 -0.99
CA LYS A 63 12.79 5.54 -1.87
C LYS A 63 12.82 4.47 -2.95
N ARG A 64 12.63 4.86 -4.22
CA ARG A 64 12.86 3.99 -5.38
C ARG A 64 14.00 4.55 -6.22
N GLY A 65 15.15 3.88 -6.16
CA GLY A 65 16.38 4.30 -6.84
C GLY A 65 16.91 5.64 -6.30
N ARG A 66 17.00 6.64 -7.18
CA ARG A 66 17.48 8.00 -6.84
C ARG A 66 16.36 8.93 -6.37
N ASN A 67 15.10 8.56 -6.58
CA ASN A 67 13.95 9.42 -6.31
C ASN A 67 13.14 8.92 -5.11
N TRP A 68 12.55 9.87 -4.39
CA TRP A 68 11.57 9.62 -3.35
C TRP A 68 10.15 9.72 -3.94
N TYR A 69 9.28 8.86 -3.43
CA TYR A 69 7.88 8.77 -3.82
C TYR A 69 7.02 8.88 -2.57
N THR A 70 5.91 9.60 -2.66
CA THR A 70 4.94 9.75 -1.58
C THR A 70 3.53 9.66 -2.16
N SER A 71 2.51 9.62 -1.32
CA SER A 71 1.12 9.64 -1.75
C SER A 71 0.49 10.99 -1.41
N LYS A 72 -0.43 11.49 -2.26
CA LYS A 72 -1.20 12.72 -1.97
C LYS A 72 -1.94 12.62 -0.62
N ARG A 73 -2.48 11.43 -0.34
CA ARG A 73 -3.17 11.15 0.93
C ARG A 73 -2.29 11.39 2.15
N GLU A 74 -1.02 10.97 2.10
CA GLU A 74 -0.09 11.20 3.21
C GLU A 74 0.20 12.68 3.44
N LEU A 75 0.33 13.45 2.36
CA LEU A 75 0.53 14.89 2.44
C LEU A 75 -0.68 15.60 3.06
N GLU A 76 -1.89 15.19 2.68
CA GLU A 76 -3.12 15.71 3.27
C GLU A 76 -3.23 15.37 4.76
N GLU A 77 -2.94 14.12 5.15
CA GLU A 77 -2.93 13.69 6.56
C GLU A 77 -1.85 14.43 7.38
N TYR A 78 -0.65 14.63 6.80
CA TYR A 78 0.39 15.45 7.41
C TYR A 78 -0.08 16.89 7.60
N ARG A 79 -0.71 17.48 6.58
CA ARG A 79 -1.24 18.85 6.67
C ARG A 79 -2.27 18.98 7.78
N ARG A 80 -3.18 18.02 7.91
CA ARG A 80 -4.16 17.98 9.01
C ARG A 80 -3.48 17.87 10.38
N SER A 81 -2.45 17.04 10.50
CA SER A 81 -1.72 16.85 11.76
C SER A 81 -0.91 18.08 12.19
N VAL A 82 -0.45 18.91 11.24
CA VAL A 82 0.35 20.12 11.54
C VAL A 82 -0.54 21.35 11.78
N GLU A 83 -1.76 21.37 11.23
CA GLU A 83 -2.74 22.45 11.45
C GLU A 83 -3.50 22.30 12.78
N THR A 84 -3.38 21.16 13.46
CA THR A 84 -3.94 20.91 14.81
C THR A 84 -2.92 21.26 15.89
#